data_AF-A0A1A6H2C2-F1
#
_entry.id   AF-A0A1A6H2C2-F1
#
_cell.length_a   1.000
_cell.length_b   1.000
_cell.length_c   1.000
_cell.angle_alpha   90.00
_cell.angle_beta   90.00
_cell.angle_gamma   90.00
#
_symmetry.space_group_name_H-M   'P 1'
#
loop_
_entity.id
_entity.type
_entity.pdbx_description
1 polymer ?
#
loop_
_entity_poly.entity_id
_entity_poly.type
_entity_poly.pdbx_seq_one_letter_code
_entity_poly.pdbx_strand_id
1 'polypeptide(L)'
;MRSIFKPFIFVDDVKLVPKAQSPCFGDDDPARKEPRFQEKPDRRHELYKAHEWARAVMESDQEQGRILRKTMLELEKQGLEAMEEILSSPEPPDPAEVGDLFYDCVDTEMKFFK
;
A
#
# COMPACT_ATOMS: atom_id res chain seq x y z
N MET A 1 -12.90 -9.22 -12.42
CA MET A 1 -11.80 -8.33 -11.99
C MET A 1 -11.49 -8.70 -10.54
N ARG A 2 -10.26 -9.15 -10.21
CA ARG A 2 -9.89 -9.47 -8.83
C ARG A 2 -9.20 -8.22 -8.26
N SER A 3 -9.92 -7.46 -7.43
CA SER A 3 -9.37 -6.28 -6.74
C SER A 3 -8.50 -6.73 -5.58
N ILE A 4 -7.45 -5.97 -5.27
CA ILE A 4 -6.64 -6.11 -4.07
C ILE A 4 -6.79 -4.79 -3.34
N PHE A 5 -6.92 -4.85 -2.02
CA PHE A 5 -6.91 -3.65 -1.19
C PHE A 5 -5.65 -2.84 -1.50
N LYS A 6 -5.80 -1.53 -1.70
CA LYS A 6 -4.67 -0.67 -2.02
C LYS A 6 -4.90 0.67 -1.35
N PRO A 7 -4.39 0.86 -0.11
CA PRO A 7 -4.59 2.11 0.59
C PRO A 7 -3.81 3.24 -0.11
N PHE A 8 -4.40 4.43 -0.14
CA PHE A 8 -3.74 5.67 -0.55
C PHE A 8 -4.41 6.86 0.15
N ILE A 9 -3.63 7.89 0.46
CA ILE A 9 -4.11 9.12 1.09
C ILE A 9 -3.48 10.35 0.45
N PHE A 10 -4.17 11.49 0.57
CA PHE A 10 -3.68 12.81 0.19
C PHE A 10 -3.92 13.74 1.37
N VAL A 11 -2.86 14.01 2.13
CA VAL A 11 -2.90 14.90 3.29
C VAL A 11 -1.61 15.71 3.37
N ASP A 12 -1.68 16.87 4.00
CA ASP A 12 -0.50 17.68 4.28
C ASP A 12 0.47 16.92 5.21
N ASP A 13 1.76 17.13 5.02
CA ASP A 13 2.84 16.58 5.86
C ASP A 13 2.74 15.06 6.15
N VAL A 14 2.27 14.29 5.15
CA VAL A 14 2.09 12.84 5.31
C VAL A 14 3.38 12.14 5.76
N LYS A 15 3.31 11.43 6.88
CA LYS A 15 4.40 10.55 7.32
C LYS A 15 4.61 9.46 6.27
N LEU A 16 5.81 9.39 5.72
CA LEU A 16 6.13 8.38 4.71
C LEU A 16 6.14 6.98 5.34
N VAL A 17 5.32 6.07 4.84
CA VAL A 17 5.31 4.67 5.27
C VAL A 17 6.42 3.90 4.54
N PRO A 18 7.48 3.40 5.23
CA PRO A 18 8.64 2.80 4.55
C PRO A 18 8.30 1.67 3.58
N LYS A 19 7.29 0.84 3.89
CA LYS A 19 6.84 -0.28 3.06
C LYS A 19 6.17 0.15 1.74
N ALA A 20 5.69 1.39 1.68
CA ALA A 20 5.07 2.00 0.51
C ALA A 20 6.05 2.91 -0.26
N GLN A 21 7.30 3.04 0.19
CA GLN A 21 8.31 3.87 -0.47
C GLN A 21 9.11 3.08 -1.49
N SER A 22 9.26 3.64 -2.69
CA SER A 22 10.14 3.07 -3.71
C SER A 22 11.61 3.16 -3.25
N PRO A 23 12.47 2.20 -3.63
CA PRO A 23 13.89 2.28 -3.32
C PRO A 23 14.51 3.56 -3.88
N CYS A 24 15.36 4.21 -3.06
CA CYS A 24 16.16 5.34 -3.49
C CYS A 24 17.52 4.86 -3.99
N PHE A 25 17.86 5.24 -5.22
CA PHE A 25 19.15 4.89 -5.84
C PHE A 25 20.19 6.01 -5.72
N GLY A 26 19.85 7.13 -5.09
CA GLY A 26 20.77 8.25 -4.88
C GLY A 26 21.41 8.74 -6.19
N ASP A 27 22.72 9.00 -6.14
CA ASP A 27 23.51 9.38 -7.32
C ASP A 27 23.69 8.24 -8.32
N ASP A 28 23.44 7.00 -7.88
CA ASP A 28 23.48 5.83 -8.75
C ASP A 28 22.23 5.66 -9.62
N ASP A 29 21.18 6.48 -9.39
CA ASP A 29 19.95 6.41 -10.17
C ASP A 29 20.24 6.61 -11.67
N PRO A 30 19.87 5.65 -12.55
CA PRO A 30 20.08 5.77 -13.99
C PRO A 30 19.38 6.98 -14.63
N ALA A 31 18.40 7.59 -13.96
CA ALA A 31 17.79 8.84 -14.39
C ALA A 31 18.71 10.06 -14.17
N ARG A 32 19.69 9.95 -13.26
CA ARG A 32 20.67 11.00 -12.93
C ARG A 32 21.98 10.90 -13.69
N LYS A 33 22.31 9.73 -14.25
CA LYS A 33 23.55 9.48 -15.02
C LYS A 33 23.39 9.82 -16.50
N GLU A 34 24.47 10.22 -17.17
CA GLU A 34 24.51 10.40 -18.63
C GLU A 34 25.41 9.34 -19.30
N PRO A 35 24.94 8.62 -20.33
CA PRO A 35 23.58 8.68 -20.89
C PRO A 35 22.50 8.13 -19.94
N ARG A 36 21.30 8.72 -19.96
CA ARG A 36 20.19 8.36 -19.05
C ARG A 36 19.58 7.00 -19.38
N PHE A 37 19.02 6.35 -18.36
CA PHE A 37 18.19 5.13 -18.45
C PHE A 37 18.87 3.93 -19.14
N GLN A 38 20.21 3.85 -19.08
CA GLN A 38 20.93 2.66 -19.57
C GLN A 38 20.56 1.39 -18.81
N GLU A 39 20.19 1.54 -17.54
CA GLU A 39 19.74 0.47 -16.66
C GLU A 39 18.29 0.69 -16.22
N LYS A 40 17.59 -0.41 -15.94
CA LYS A 40 16.20 -0.43 -15.47
C LYS A 40 16.12 -1.09 -14.09
N PRO A 41 16.51 -0.40 -13.01
CA PRO A 41 16.47 -0.96 -11.68
C PRO A 41 15.02 -1.24 -11.25
N ASP A 42 14.86 -2.21 -10.35
CA ASP A 42 13.55 -2.54 -9.78
C ASP A 42 13.10 -1.45 -8.80
N ARG A 43 12.18 -0.60 -9.24
CA ARG A 43 11.62 0.51 -8.44
C ARG A 43 10.44 0.09 -7.56
N ARG A 44 10.02 -1.17 -7.59
CA ARG A 44 8.85 -1.64 -6.80
C ARG A 44 9.17 -1.62 -5.31
N HIS A 45 8.31 -0.96 -4.54
CA HIS A 45 8.34 -0.99 -3.07
C HIS A 45 7.82 -2.32 -2.51
N GLU A 46 8.06 -2.58 -1.22
CA GLU A 46 7.69 -3.84 -0.57
C GLU A 46 6.20 -4.17 -0.70
N LEU A 47 5.33 -3.20 -0.39
CA LEU A 47 3.88 -3.38 -0.48
C LEU A 47 3.42 -3.73 -1.90
N TYR A 48 4.01 -3.13 -2.94
CA TYR A 48 3.66 -3.46 -4.33
C TYR A 48 4.06 -4.89 -4.69
N LYS A 49 5.26 -5.33 -4.28
CA LYS A 49 5.71 -6.72 -4.49
C LYS A 49 4.77 -7.70 -3.79
N ALA A 50 4.30 -7.35 -2.59
CA ALA A 50 3.34 -8.15 -1.86
C ALA A 50 1.97 -8.22 -2.57
N HIS A 51 1.49 -7.12 -3.15
CA HIS A 51 0.30 -7.13 -4.01
C HIS A 51 0.46 -8.03 -5.23
N GLU A 52 1.63 -8.01 -5.89
CA GLU A 52 1.88 -8.90 -7.04
C GLU A 52 1.81 -10.38 -6.65
N TRP A 53 2.40 -10.74 -5.52
CA TRP A 53 2.30 -12.08 -4.95
C TRP A 53 0.85 -12.43 -4.59
N ALA A 54 0.15 -11.53 -3.89
CA ALA A 54 -1.23 -11.74 -3.47
C ALA A 54 -2.15 -11.97 -4.67
N ARG A 55 -1.94 -11.21 -5.76
CA ARG A 55 -2.67 -11.40 -7.03
C ARG A 55 -2.49 -12.82 -7.57
N ALA A 56 -1.25 -13.30 -7.63
CA ALA A 56 -0.94 -14.64 -8.13
C ALA A 56 -1.54 -15.75 -7.24
N VAL A 57 -1.48 -15.60 -5.91
CA VAL A 57 -2.11 -16.55 -4.97
C VAL A 57 -3.63 -16.54 -5.10
N MET A 58 -4.22 -15.35 -5.20
CA MET A 58 -5.66 -15.22 -5.38
C MET A 58 -6.11 -15.78 -6.72
N GLU A 59 -5.27 -15.80 -7.77
CA GLU A 59 -5.58 -16.33 -9.11
C GLU A 59 -5.88 -17.84 -9.12
N SER A 60 -5.21 -18.63 -8.28
CA SER A 60 -5.31 -20.10 -8.29
C SER A 60 -6.65 -20.69 -7.83
N ASP A 61 -7.53 -19.89 -7.21
CA ASP A 61 -8.80 -20.29 -6.56
C ASP A 61 -8.70 -21.47 -5.57
N GLN A 62 -7.50 -21.80 -5.13
CA GLN A 62 -7.26 -22.73 -4.04
C GLN A 62 -7.73 -22.12 -2.71
N GLU A 63 -7.83 -22.96 -1.68
CA GLU A 63 -8.29 -22.55 -0.35
C GLU A 63 -7.52 -21.33 0.18
N GLN A 64 -6.19 -21.32 0.02
CA GLN A 64 -5.35 -20.18 0.39
C GLN A 64 -5.76 -18.88 -0.32
N GLY A 65 -6.09 -18.95 -1.62
CA GLY A 65 -6.55 -17.80 -2.39
C GLY A 65 -7.94 -17.30 -1.96
N ARG A 66 -8.82 -18.21 -1.52
CA ARG A 66 -10.15 -17.86 -0.96
C ARG A 66 -10.02 -17.18 0.41
N ILE A 67 -9.19 -17.72 1.28
CA ILE A 67 -8.89 -17.14 2.60
C ILE A 67 -8.30 -15.74 2.41
N LEU A 68 -7.26 -15.61 1.57
CA LEU A 68 -6.62 -14.33 1.31
C LEU A 68 -7.60 -13.29 0.78
N ARG A 69 -8.49 -13.67 -0.16
CA ARG A 69 -9.55 -12.78 -0.64
C ARG A 69 -10.46 -12.27 0.47
N LYS A 70 -10.91 -13.17 1.34
CA LYS A 70 -11.79 -12.80 2.46
C LYS A 70 -11.07 -11.83 3.40
N THR A 71 -9.80 -12.10 3.72
CA THR A 71 -8.98 -11.21 4.55
C THR A 71 -8.83 -9.82 3.92
N MET A 72 -8.50 -9.73 2.62
CA MET A 72 -8.35 -8.44 1.94
C MET A 72 -9.65 -7.63 1.92
N LEU A 73 -10.80 -8.29 1.74
CA LEU A 73 -12.11 -7.62 1.79
C LEU A 73 -12.41 -7.07 3.19
N GLU A 74 -12.06 -7.82 4.24
CA GLU A 74 -12.24 -7.36 5.61
C GLU A 74 -11.35 -6.14 5.92
N LEU A 75 -10.10 -6.15 5.46
CA LEU A 75 -9.20 -4.99 5.61
C LEU A 75 -9.72 -3.76 4.88
N GLU A 76 -10.22 -3.93 3.66
CA GLU A 76 -10.83 -2.84 2.88
C GLU A 76 -12.03 -2.26 3.64
N LYS A 77 -12.90 -3.11 4.17
CA LYS A 77 -14.06 -2.69 4.95
C LYS A 77 -13.64 -1.93 6.22
N GLN A 78 -12.67 -2.45 6.98
CA GLN A 78 -12.17 -1.80 8.19
C GLN A 78 -11.55 -0.43 7.89
N GLY A 79 -10.78 -0.31 6.81
CA GLY A 79 -10.21 0.97 6.39
C GLY A 79 -11.28 1.99 5.99
N LEU A 80 -12.36 1.55 5.33
CA LEU A 80 -13.50 2.40 4.98
C LEU A 80 -14.27 2.84 6.23
N GLU A 81 -14.58 1.93 7.16
CA GLU A 81 -15.28 2.24 8.40
C GLU A 81 -14.49 3.25 9.25
N ALA A 82 -13.17 3.08 9.37
CA ALA A 82 -12.30 4.03 10.08
C ALA A 82 -12.28 5.41 9.39
N MET A 83 -12.23 5.46 8.06
CA MET A 83 -12.29 6.72 7.32
C MET A 83 -13.67 7.40 7.48
N GLU A 84 -14.76 6.63 7.47
CA GLU A 84 -16.10 7.17 7.74
C GLU A 84 -16.21 7.76 9.15
N GLU A 85 -15.59 7.14 10.15
CA GLU A 85 -15.53 7.68 11.51
C GLU A 85 -14.79 9.03 11.56
N ILE A 86 -13.61 9.12 10.94
CA ILE A 86 -12.85 10.38 10.82
C ILE A 86 -13.70 11.47 10.15
N LEU A 87 -14.40 11.13 9.06
CA LEU A 87 -15.23 12.06 8.29
C LEU A 87 -16.57 12.41 8.96
N SER A 88 -16.96 11.71 10.02
CA SER A 88 -18.20 11.96 10.74
C SER A 88 -18.10 13.20 11.67
N SER A 89 -16.89 13.68 11.94
CA SER A 89 -16.66 14.92 12.67
C SER A 89 -17.10 16.15 11.84
N PRO A 90 -17.69 17.18 12.46
CA PRO A 90 -17.97 18.44 11.78
C PRO A 90 -16.69 19.25 11.49
N GLU A 91 -15.57 18.92 12.14
CA GLU A 91 -14.27 19.54 11.91
C GLU A 91 -13.54 18.85 10.74
N PRO A 92 -12.65 19.57 10.00
CA PRO A 92 -11.82 18.94 8.99
C PRO A 92 -10.98 17.79 9.59
N PRO A 93 -10.76 16.69 8.85
CA PRO A 93 -9.90 15.59 9.30
C PRO A 93 -8.51 16.07 9.68
N ASP A 94 -7.99 15.58 10.81
CA ASP A 94 -6.60 15.82 11.20
C ASP A 94 -5.67 15.06 10.23
N PRO A 95 -4.76 15.75 9.51
CA PRO A 95 -3.77 15.09 8.65
C PRO A 95 -2.96 14.01 9.36
N ALA A 96 -2.67 14.17 10.65
CA ALA A 96 -1.94 13.18 11.44
C ALA A 96 -2.75 11.90 11.64
N GLU A 97 -4.03 12.04 11.97
CA GLU A 97 -4.96 10.91 12.15
C GLU A 97 -5.14 10.11 10.85
N VAL A 98 -5.34 10.80 9.73
CA VAL A 98 -5.44 10.17 8.40
C VAL A 98 -4.11 9.49 8.00
N GLY A 99 -2.99 10.13 8.32
CA GLY A 99 -1.65 9.57 8.10
C GLY A 99 -1.39 8.30 8.90
N ASP A 100 -1.80 8.28 10.16
CA ASP A 100 -1.67 7.13 11.05
C ASP A 100 -2.60 5.99 10.60
N LEU A 101 -3.84 6.28 10.16
CA LEU A 101 -4.73 5.29 9.54
C LEU A 101 -4.09 4.64 8.30
N PHE A 102 -3.46 5.42 7.43
CA PHE A 102 -2.75 4.87 6.27
C PHE A 102 -1.58 3.96 6.67
N TYR A 103 -0.80 4.36 7.68
CA TYR A 103 0.27 3.53 8.22
C TYR A 103 -0.29 2.19 8.72
N ASP A 104 -1.36 2.22 9.50
CA ASP A 104 -1.98 1.03 10.08
C ASP A 104 -2.55 0.09 9.02
N CYS A 105 -3.19 0.64 7.98
CA CYS A 105 -3.63 -0.15 6.81
C CYS A 105 -2.46 -0.88 6.16
N VAL A 106 -1.36 -0.16 5.85
CA VAL A 106 -0.19 -0.74 5.18
C VAL A 106 0.53 -1.77 6.06
N ASP A 107 0.72 -1.48 7.34
CA ASP A 107 1.42 -2.39 8.25
C ASP A 107 0.60 -3.68 8.49
N THR A 108 -0.71 -3.53 8.67
CA THR A 108 -1.64 -4.65 8.84
C THR A 108 -1.68 -5.52 7.58
N GLU A 109 -1.88 -4.92 6.41
CA GLU A 109 -1.86 -5.63 5.12
C GLU A 109 -0.55 -6.41 4.93
N MET A 110 0.59 -5.80 5.24
CA MET A 110 1.90 -6.43 5.12
C MET A 110 2.12 -7.60 6.10
N LYS A 111 1.46 -7.61 7.25
CA LYS A 111 1.47 -8.75 8.19
C LYS A 111 0.67 -9.93 7.63
N PHE A 112 -0.41 -9.69 6.89
CA PHE A 112 -1.23 -10.76 6.31
C PHE A 112 -0.60 -11.45 5.10
N PHE A 113 0.37 -10.80 4.45
CA PHE A 113 1.13 -11.40 3.35
C PHE A 113 2.31 -12.29 3.80
N LYS A 114 2.61 -12.35 5.11
CA LYS A 114 3.74 -13.10 5.68
C LYS A 114 3.29 -14.30 6.51
#